data_AF-A0A7W2EW32-F1
#
_entry.id   AF-A0A7W2EW32-F1
#
_cell.length_a   1.000
_cell.length_b   1.000
_cell.length_c   1.000
_cell.angle_alpha   90.00
_cell.angle_beta   90.00
_cell.angle_gamma   90.00
#
_symmetry.space_group_name_H-M   'P 1'
#
loop_
_entity.id
_entity.type
_entity.pdbx_description
1 polymer ?
#
loop_
_entity_poly.entity_id
_entity_poly.type
_entity_poly.pdbx_seq_one_letter_code
_entity_poly.pdbx_strand_id
1 'polypeptide(L)'
;MNKDTDIQLSGPFKATDGSGRAHDIKAIRIFDEGYGAIDVYVDFAGSIAGLYKDKTLIAAIVAQLRTTGYKGPVLTPGDPVLQENKLMVLEAPDEFNAYAAGKGWKDLAEEFDDDE
;
A
#
# COMPACT_ATOMS: atom_id res chain seq x y z
N MET A 1 -4.95 -5.64 -16.89
CA MET A 1 -4.85 -4.31 -16.25
C MET A 1 -3.83 -3.47 -17.00
N ASN A 2 -4.21 -2.25 -17.41
CA ASN A 2 -3.27 -1.29 -17.99
C ASN A 2 -2.22 -0.93 -16.93
N LYS A 3 -0.94 -1.01 -17.28
CA LYS A 3 0.18 -0.69 -16.38
C LYS A 3 0.40 0.81 -16.19
N ASP A 4 -0.40 1.64 -16.85
CA ASP A 4 -0.17 3.08 -16.98
C ASP A 4 -0.44 3.84 -15.68
N THR A 5 -1.29 3.30 -14.81
CA THR A 5 -1.72 3.93 -13.55
C THR A 5 -1.07 3.29 -12.31
N ASP A 6 -0.11 2.39 -12.48
CA ASP A 6 0.56 1.73 -11.36
C ASP A 6 1.72 2.58 -10.84
N ILE A 7 1.67 2.93 -9.56
CA ILE A 7 2.72 3.71 -8.90
C ILE A 7 3.43 2.82 -7.91
N GLN A 8 4.68 2.48 -8.23
CA GLN A 8 5.53 1.70 -7.34
C GLN A 8 6.12 2.57 -6.22
N LEU A 9 5.78 2.22 -4.97
CA LEU A 9 6.24 2.90 -3.76
C LEU A 9 7.54 2.33 -3.21
N SER A 10 7.79 1.03 -3.40
CA SER A 10 9.00 0.34 -2.93
C SER A 10 9.41 -0.79 -3.87
N GLY A 11 10.72 -1.07 -3.92
CA GLY A 11 11.29 -2.29 -4.49
C GLY A 11 11.19 -3.50 -3.55
N PRO A 12 11.82 -4.64 -3.93
CA PRO A 12 11.78 -5.87 -3.16
C PRO A 12 12.43 -5.76 -1.78
N PHE A 13 11.84 -6.40 -0.78
CA PHE A 13 12.35 -6.46 0.59
C PHE A 13 11.82 -7.70 1.33
N LYS A 14 12.34 -7.95 2.53
CA LYS A 14 11.82 -8.99 3.44
C LYS A 14 11.08 -8.36 4.61
N ALA A 15 9.94 -8.94 4.97
CA ALA A 15 9.18 -8.57 6.16
C ALA A 15 8.93 -9.80 7.03
N THR A 16 8.90 -9.62 8.35
CA THR A 16 8.66 -10.70 9.32
C THR A 16 7.28 -10.54 9.94
N ASP A 17 6.51 -11.63 10.01
CA ASP A 17 5.20 -11.65 10.65
C ASP A 17 5.28 -11.86 12.18
N GLY A 18 4.12 -11.84 12.86
CA GLY A 18 4.04 -12.04 14.31
C GLY A 18 4.47 -13.43 14.78
N SER A 19 4.55 -14.42 13.88
CA SER A 19 5.05 -15.76 14.17
C SER A 19 6.58 -15.89 14.01
N GLY A 20 7.25 -14.82 13.57
CA GLY A 20 8.68 -14.82 13.30
C GLY A 20 9.05 -15.36 11.92
N ARG A 21 8.07 -15.63 11.04
CA ARG A 21 8.31 -16.10 9.68
C ARG A 21 8.60 -14.91 8.76
N ALA A 22 9.67 -15.04 7.97
CA ALA A 22 10.03 -14.06 6.96
C ALA A 22 9.27 -14.31 5.64
N HIS A 23 8.85 -13.23 5.00
CA HIS A 23 8.14 -13.20 3.73
C HIS A 23 8.89 -12.32 2.73
N ASP A 24 9.07 -12.83 1.52
CA ASP A 24 9.65 -12.09 0.41
C ASP A 24 8.56 -11.25 -0.28
N ILE A 25 8.74 -9.93 -0.25
CA ILE A 25 7.87 -8.95 -0.89
C ILE A 25 8.56 -8.44 -2.15
N LYS A 26 7.81 -8.37 -3.25
CA LYS A 26 8.28 -7.94 -4.57
C LYS A 26 8.20 -6.43 -4.73
N ALA A 27 7.09 -5.84 -4.30
CA ALA A 27 6.82 -4.42 -4.43
C ALA A 27 5.71 -3.99 -3.47
N ILE A 28 5.68 -2.69 -3.19
CA ILE A 28 4.51 -1.98 -2.66
C ILE A 28 4.05 -1.02 -3.74
N ARG A 29 2.76 -1.01 -4.06
CA ARG A 29 2.18 -0.25 -5.16
C ARG A 29 0.86 0.39 -4.74
N ILE A 30 0.49 1.47 -5.42
CA ILE A 30 -0.86 2.06 -5.39
C ILE A 30 -1.31 2.24 -6.83
N PHE A 31 -2.61 2.42 -7.03
CA PHE A 31 -3.16 2.76 -8.34
C PHE A 31 -3.58 4.23 -8.36
N ASP A 32 -3.30 4.89 -9.47
CA ASP A 32 -3.79 6.23 -9.79
C ASP A 32 -5.25 6.13 -10.28
N GLU A 33 -6.17 5.85 -9.35
CA GLU A 33 -7.62 5.77 -9.63
C GLU A 33 -8.33 7.11 -9.37
N GLY A 34 -7.61 8.14 -8.91
CA GLY A 34 -8.01 9.54 -8.90
C GLY A 34 -9.10 9.96 -7.92
N TYR A 35 -9.83 9.03 -7.31
CA TYR A 35 -10.90 9.35 -6.36
C TYR A 35 -10.94 8.38 -5.18
N GLY A 36 -11.03 8.91 -3.96
CA GLY A 36 -11.26 8.14 -2.74
C GLY A 36 -10.00 7.75 -1.96
N ALA A 37 -10.20 6.93 -0.93
CA ALA A 37 -9.11 6.43 -0.09
C ALA A 37 -8.14 5.55 -0.89
N ILE A 38 -6.84 5.71 -0.63
CA ILE A 38 -5.81 4.98 -1.36
C ILE A 38 -5.66 3.57 -0.79
N ASP A 39 -5.94 2.56 -1.62
CA ASP A 39 -5.56 1.19 -1.35
C ASP A 39 -4.07 0.95 -1.67
N VAL A 40 -3.35 0.38 -0.71
CA VAL A 40 -1.93 0.01 -0.82
C VAL A 40 -1.81 -1.49 -1.05
N TYR A 41 -1.26 -1.84 -2.20
CA TYR A 41 -1.09 -3.20 -2.68
C TYR A 41 0.34 -3.69 -2.37
N VAL A 42 0.44 -4.83 -1.70
CA VAL A 42 1.73 -5.44 -1.33
C VAL A 42 1.84 -6.82 -1.97
N ASP A 43 2.75 -6.95 -2.93
CA ASP A 43 2.93 -8.19 -3.69
C ASP A 43 3.93 -9.11 -3.02
N PHE A 44 3.50 -10.33 -2.71
CA PHE A 44 4.36 -11.35 -2.14
C PHE A 44 4.88 -12.33 -3.19
N ALA A 45 6.09 -12.85 -2.97
CA ALA A 45 6.62 -13.95 -3.78
C ALA A 45 5.93 -15.29 -3.43
N GLY A 46 5.64 -15.48 -2.14
CA GLY A 46 4.97 -16.65 -1.58
C GLY A 46 3.53 -16.37 -1.16
N SER A 47 2.83 -17.44 -0.75
CA SER A 47 1.50 -17.32 -0.15
C SER A 47 1.58 -16.70 1.24
N ILE A 48 0.63 -15.81 1.55
CA ILE A 48 0.49 -15.16 2.85
C ILE A 48 -0.79 -15.56 3.60
N ALA A 49 -1.49 -16.61 3.16
CA ALA A 49 -2.78 -17.09 3.65
C ALA A 49 -3.26 -16.50 5.00
N GLY A 50 -4.10 -15.47 4.96
CA GLY A 50 -4.75 -14.87 6.13
C GLY A 50 -3.91 -13.87 6.94
N LEU A 51 -2.68 -13.57 6.53
CA LEU A 51 -1.77 -12.65 7.26
C LEU A 51 -2.06 -11.17 7.02
N TYR A 52 -3.07 -10.81 6.21
CA TYR A 52 -3.46 -9.41 5.98
C TYR A 52 -3.97 -8.67 7.24
N LYS A 53 -4.19 -9.39 8.34
CA LYS A 53 -4.50 -8.83 9.67
C LYS A 53 -3.34 -8.91 10.66
N ASP A 54 -2.19 -9.46 10.26
CA ASP A 54 -1.02 -9.57 11.14
C ASP A 54 -0.39 -8.19 11.35
N LYS A 55 -0.53 -7.65 12.56
CA LYS A 55 -0.07 -6.31 12.91
C LYS A 55 1.45 -6.15 12.80
N THR A 56 2.20 -7.21 13.04
CA THR A 56 3.66 -7.18 12.95
C THR A 56 4.11 -7.09 11.49
N LEU A 57 3.47 -7.86 10.62
CA LEU A 57 3.70 -7.81 9.18
C LEU A 57 3.31 -6.44 8.60
N ILE A 58 2.15 -5.90 8.98
CA ILE A 58 1.72 -4.55 8.59
C ILE A 58 2.73 -3.50 9.08
N ALA A 59 3.18 -3.58 10.33
CA ALA A 59 4.18 -2.66 10.87
C ALA A 59 5.52 -2.74 10.12
N ALA A 60 5.94 -3.94 9.69
CA ALA A 60 7.14 -4.12 8.87
C ALA A 60 6.99 -3.50 7.47
N ILE A 61 5.81 -3.62 6.85
CA ILE A 61 5.49 -2.96 5.58
C ILE A 61 5.52 -1.44 5.73
N VAL A 62 4.92 -0.89 6.79
CA VAL A 62 4.96 0.55 7.09
C VAL A 62 6.39 1.02 7.37
N ALA A 63 7.21 0.21 8.05
CA ALA A 63 8.62 0.50 8.25
C ALA A 63 9.36 0.62 6.92
N GLN A 64 9.05 -0.23 5.94
CA GLN A 64 9.60 -0.10 4.59
C GLN A 64 9.15 1.20 3.91
N LEU A 65 7.86 1.55 3.96
CA LEU A 65 7.35 2.83 3.42
C LEU A 65 7.99 4.06 4.08
N ARG A 66 8.39 3.96 5.35
CA ARG A 66 9.12 5.03 6.04
C ARG A 66 10.52 5.25 5.46
N THR A 67 11.16 4.20 4.95
CA THR A 67 12.45 4.33 4.25
C THR A 67 12.33 5.09 2.92
N THR A 68 11.12 5.09 2.31
CA THR A 68 10.84 5.75 1.04
C THR A 68 10.19 7.13 1.21
N GLY A 69 9.94 7.56 2.45
CA GLY A 69 9.53 8.91 2.81
C GLY A 69 8.18 9.04 3.53
N TYR A 70 7.44 7.95 3.74
CA TYR A 70 6.16 8.01 4.44
C TYR A 70 6.38 8.33 5.93
N LYS A 71 5.60 9.26 6.50
CA LYS A 71 5.71 9.69 7.91
C LYS A 71 4.40 9.58 8.68
N GLY A 72 3.35 9.06 8.07
CA GLY A 72 2.02 8.99 8.65
C GLY A 72 1.80 7.82 9.62
N PRO A 73 0.53 7.60 10.01
CA PRO A 73 0.10 6.50 10.86
C PRO A 73 0.41 5.12 10.29
N VAL A 74 0.09 4.06 11.03
CA VAL A 74 0.14 2.69 10.48
C VAL A 74 -1.07 2.47 9.56
N LEU A 75 -0.85 1.74 8.46
CA LEU A 75 -1.92 1.30 7.57
C LEU A 75 -2.82 0.26 8.27
N THR A 76 -4.05 0.11 7.80
CA THR A 76 -5.01 -0.88 8.31
C THR A 76 -5.30 -1.98 7.27
N PRO A 77 -5.77 -3.16 7.69
CA PRO A 77 -6.23 -4.17 6.75
C PRO A 77 -7.32 -3.62 5.83
N GLY A 78 -7.15 -3.73 4.51
CA GLY A 78 -8.19 -3.36 3.55
C GLY A 78 -9.30 -4.41 3.45
N ASP A 79 -10.20 -4.24 2.48
CA ASP A 79 -11.36 -5.11 2.31
C ASP A 79 -10.95 -6.59 2.14
N PRO A 80 -11.52 -7.53 2.93
CA PRO A 80 -11.31 -8.96 2.78
C PRO A 80 -11.54 -9.51 1.36
N VAL A 81 -12.41 -8.90 0.54
CA VAL A 81 -12.70 -9.37 -0.83
C VAL A 81 -11.58 -9.08 -1.82
N LEU A 82 -10.71 -8.10 -1.52
CA LEU A 82 -9.57 -7.72 -2.34
C LEU A 82 -8.29 -8.51 -1.98
N GLN A 83 -8.32 -9.23 -0.85
CA GLN A 83 -7.18 -10.01 -0.40
C GLN A 83 -7.00 -11.25 -1.28
N GLU A 84 -5.80 -11.48 -1.79
CA GLU A 84 -5.49 -12.70 -2.54
C GLU A 84 -4.36 -13.50 -1.88
N ASN A 85 -4.14 -14.71 -2.38
CA ASN A 85 -3.16 -15.63 -1.82
C ASN A 85 -1.74 -15.03 -1.72
N LYS A 86 -1.36 -14.14 -2.65
CA LYS A 86 -0.04 -13.50 -2.73
C LYS A 86 -0.12 -11.97 -2.74
N LEU A 87 -1.27 -11.41 -2.40
CA LEU A 87 -1.53 -9.99 -2.41
C LEU A 87 -2.14 -9.60 -1.08
N MET A 88 -1.55 -8.62 -0.42
CA MET A 88 -2.18 -7.93 0.71
C MET A 88 -2.64 -6.56 0.23
N VAL A 89 -3.89 -6.22 0.55
CA VAL A 89 -4.41 -4.87 0.34
C VAL A 89 -4.57 -4.21 1.70
N LEU A 90 -4.02 -3.00 1.84
CA LEU A 90 -4.08 -2.20 3.05
C LEU A 90 -4.79 -0.88 2.73
N GLU A 91 -5.64 -0.44 3.65
CA GLU A 91 -6.28 0.85 3.57
C GLU A 91 -5.33 1.91 4.17
N ALA A 92 -5.09 2.98 3.41
CA ALA A 92 -4.28 4.09 3.84
C ALA A 92 -5.13 5.21 4.46
N PRO A 93 -4.66 5.84 5.55
CA PRO A 93 -5.33 7.02 6.08
C PRO A 93 -5.06 8.25 5.19
N ASP A 94 -5.87 9.29 5.33
CA ASP A 94 -5.78 10.51 4.52
C ASP A 94 -4.38 11.15 4.50
N GLU A 95 -3.61 11.06 5.59
CA GLU A 95 -2.23 11.59 5.63
C GLU A 95 -1.28 10.86 4.66
N PHE A 96 -1.69 9.71 4.11
CA PHE A 96 -0.96 9.02 3.06
C PHE A 96 -1.01 9.76 1.73
N ASN A 97 -2.06 10.55 1.45
CA ASN A 97 -2.24 11.25 0.18
C ASN A 97 -1.05 12.17 -0.13
N ALA A 98 -0.55 12.91 0.87
CA ALA A 98 0.62 13.77 0.69
C ALA A 98 1.89 12.98 0.31
N TYR A 99 2.05 11.76 0.84
CA TYR A 99 3.15 10.87 0.47
C TYR A 99 2.96 10.31 -0.94
N ALA A 100 1.73 9.87 -1.27
CA ALA A 100 1.37 9.34 -2.58
C ALA A 100 1.54 10.39 -3.69
N ALA A 101 1.11 11.63 -3.46
CA ALA A 101 1.29 12.75 -4.37
C ALA A 101 2.77 13.01 -4.68
N GLY A 102 3.64 12.93 -3.65
CA GLY A 102 5.10 12.98 -3.83
C GLY A 102 5.69 11.81 -4.64
N LYS A 103 4.91 10.75 -4.92
CA LYS A 103 5.26 9.62 -5.78
C LYS A 103 4.59 9.67 -7.15
N GLY A 104 3.78 10.69 -7.43
CA GLY A 104 3.10 10.90 -8.71
C GLY A 104 1.64 10.48 -8.73
N TRP A 105 1.02 10.18 -7.58
CA TRP A 105 -0.43 9.99 -7.48
C TRP A 105 -1.13 11.33 -7.65
N LYS A 106 -2.26 11.33 -8.36
CA LYS A 106 -3.03 12.55 -8.59
C LYS A 106 -4.35 12.48 -7.84
N ASP A 107 -4.61 13.50 -7.03
CA ASP A 107 -5.93 13.69 -6.47
C ASP A 107 -6.81 14.35 -7.55
N LEU A 108 -7.57 13.55 -8.29
CA LEU A 108 -8.48 14.07 -9.30
C LEU A 108 -9.76 14.64 -8.66
N ALA A 109 -9.94 14.57 -7.33
CA ALA A 109 -11.02 15.30 -6.66
C ALA A 109 -10.66 16.78 -6.46
N GLU A 110 -9.38 17.09 -6.19
CA GLU A 110 -8.91 18.48 -6.07
C GLU A 110 -8.94 19.22 -7.42
N GLU A 111 -8.80 18.53 -8.55
CA GLU A 111 -8.83 19.16 -9.89
C GLU A 111 -10.24 19.66 -10.32
N PHE A 112 -11.31 19.31 -9.62
CA PHE A 112 -12.70 19.71 -9.96
C PHE A 112 -13.27 20.81 -9.06
N ASP A 113 -12.54 21.27 -8.04
CA ASP A 113 -12.97 22.37 -7.15
C ASP A 113 -12.52 23.75 -7.66
N ASP A 114 -11.79 23.82 -8.79
CA ASP A 114 -11.19 25.05 -9.34
C ASP A 114 -12.02 25.67 -10.51
N ASP A 115 -13.32 25.37 -10.59
CA ASP A 115 -14.24 25.82 -11.65
C ASP A 115 -15.50 26.56 -11.11
N GLU A 116 -15.34 27.46 -10.12
CA GLU A 116 -16.37 28.46 -9.74
C GLU A 116 -15.82 29.88 -9.47
#